data_AF-A0A636LKE2-F1
#
_entry.id   AF-A0A636LKE2-F1
#
_cell.length_a   1.000
_cell.length_b   1.000
_cell.length_c   1.000
_cell.angle_alpha   90.00
_cell.angle_beta   90.00
_cell.angle_gamma   90.00
#
_symmetry.space_group_name_H-M   'P 1'
#
loop_
_entity.id
_entity.type
_entity.pdbx_description
1 polymer ?
#
loop_
_entity_poly.entity_id
_entity_poly.type
_entity_poly.pdbx_seq_one_letter_code
_entity_poly.pdbx_strand_id
1 'polypeptide(L)'
;ELLKRGLRASLKTGNLVTGALYVDLDFYPKEPPITGLREFDGYEIIPTVSSGLAQIQQRLVETLDKINNLPLNPMIEQATNTLSESQRTMRRLQTTLDNMNKITSSQSMQQLPADMQTTLRELNRSMQGFQPGSAAYNKMVADMQRLDQVLRELQPVLKTLNEKSNALVFEAKDKKDPEPKRAKQ
;
A
#
# COMPACT_ATOMS: atom_id res chain seq x y z
N GLU A 1 -7.01 -39.02 -58.15
CA GLU A 1 -8.22 -38.33 -57.63
C GLU A 1 -8.72 -38.88 -56.28
N LEU A 2 -8.89 -40.20 -56.11
CA LEU A 2 -9.41 -40.78 -54.85
C LEU A 2 -8.53 -40.49 -53.62
N LEU A 3 -7.21 -40.51 -53.79
CA LEU A 3 -6.24 -40.14 -52.74
C LEU A 3 -6.45 -38.71 -52.21
N LYS A 4 -6.73 -37.74 -53.10
CA LYS A 4 -7.02 -36.34 -52.73
C LYS A 4 -8.32 -36.21 -51.94
N ARG A 5 -9.26 -37.14 -52.14
CA ARG A 5 -10.54 -37.20 -51.42
C ARG A 5 -10.43 -37.91 -50.06
N GLY A 6 -9.23 -38.30 -49.64
CA GLY A 6 -8.99 -38.90 -48.33
C GLY A 6 -8.96 -40.43 -48.33
N LEU A 7 -8.79 -41.09 -49.47
CA LEU A 7 -8.60 -42.54 -49.51
C LEU A 7 -7.36 -42.94 -48.70
N ARG A 8 -7.52 -43.91 -47.80
CA ARG A 8 -6.44 -44.50 -47.00
C ARG A 8 -6.60 -46.01 -46.93
N ALA A 9 -5.48 -46.69 -46.77
CA ALA A 9 -5.44 -48.10 -46.42
C ALA A 9 -5.36 -48.29 -44.90
N SER A 10 -6.07 -49.24 -44.34
CA SER A 10 -5.92 -49.65 -42.94
C SER A 10 -5.92 -51.18 -42.82
N LEU A 11 -5.21 -51.72 -41.84
CA LEU A 11 -5.22 -53.17 -41.56
C LEU A 11 -6.31 -53.50 -40.56
N LYS A 12 -7.46 -53.99 -41.01
CA LYS A 12 -8.57 -54.40 -40.14
C LYS A 12 -8.49 -55.88 -39.81
N THR A 13 -8.96 -56.25 -38.63
CA THR A 13 -9.01 -57.66 -38.20
C THR A 13 -10.19 -58.35 -38.87
N GLY A 14 -9.90 -59.32 -39.73
CA GLY A 14 -10.92 -60.15 -40.39
C GLY A 14 -11.37 -61.31 -39.51
N ASN A 15 -10.47 -61.83 -38.66
CA ASN A 15 -10.80 -62.86 -37.69
C ASN A 15 -10.01 -62.64 -36.39
N LEU A 16 -10.74 -62.42 -35.29
CA LEU A 16 -10.17 -62.16 -33.96
C LEU A 16 -9.50 -63.41 -33.35
N VAL A 17 -9.93 -64.61 -33.73
CA VAL A 17 -9.44 -65.88 -33.15
C VAL A 17 -8.14 -66.32 -33.80
N THR A 18 -8.01 -66.16 -35.12
CA THR A 18 -6.79 -66.54 -35.86
C THR A 18 -5.81 -65.38 -36.05
N GLY A 19 -6.22 -64.15 -35.72
CA GLY A 19 -5.43 -62.94 -35.95
C GLY A 19 -5.33 -62.54 -37.42
N ALA A 20 -6.14 -63.13 -38.32
CA ALA A 20 -6.11 -62.81 -39.74
C ALA A 20 -6.50 -61.33 -39.98
N LEU A 21 -5.69 -60.64 -40.78
CA LEU A 21 -5.87 -59.24 -41.15
C LEU A 21 -6.23 -59.12 -42.63
N TYR A 22 -6.96 -58.06 -42.97
CA TYR A 22 -7.20 -57.67 -44.35
C TYR A 22 -6.91 -56.19 -44.54
N VAL A 23 -6.59 -55.81 -45.79
CA VAL A 23 -6.41 -54.41 -46.18
C VAL A 23 -7.77 -53.83 -46.50
N ASP A 24 -8.16 -52.82 -45.74
CA ASP A 24 -9.38 -52.06 -45.91
C ASP A 24 -9.05 -50.71 -46.56
N LEU A 25 -9.76 -50.36 -47.62
CA LEU A 25 -9.61 -49.11 -48.35
C LEU A 25 -10.86 -48.27 -48.12
N ASP A 26 -10.72 -47.16 -47.37
CA ASP A 26 -11.84 -46.30 -47.01
C ASP A 26 -11.44 -44.82 -47.05
N PHE A 27 -12.41 -43.92 -47.01
CA PHE A 27 -12.21 -42.48 -47.02
C PHE A 27 -12.22 -41.91 -45.60
N TYR A 28 -11.11 -41.28 -45.23
CA TYR A 28 -10.91 -40.68 -43.90
C TYR A 28 -10.84 -39.15 -44.01
N PRO A 29 -11.98 -38.43 -43.97
CA PRO A 29 -12.02 -36.98 -44.21
C PRO A 29 -11.38 -36.14 -43.10
N LYS A 30 -11.12 -36.73 -41.93
CA LYS A 30 -10.49 -36.07 -40.77
C LYS A 30 -8.97 -36.17 -40.77
N GLU A 31 -8.39 -37.02 -41.62
CA GLU A 31 -6.94 -37.17 -41.72
C GLU A 31 -6.34 -36.02 -42.55
N PRO A 32 -5.11 -35.57 -42.24
CA PRO A 32 -4.46 -34.50 -42.99
C PRO A 32 -4.42 -34.81 -44.50
N PRO A 33 -4.67 -33.82 -45.37
CA PRO A 33 -4.61 -34.03 -46.82
C PRO A 33 -3.21 -34.48 -47.23
N ILE A 34 -3.14 -35.44 -48.17
CA ILE A 34 -1.86 -35.94 -48.67
C ILE A 34 -1.21 -34.84 -49.50
N THR A 35 0.01 -34.45 -49.13
CA THR A 35 0.87 -33.59 -49.94
C THR A 35 1.69 -34.43 -50.91
N GLY A 36 1.26 -34.46 -52.18
CA GLY A 36 1.97 -35.12 -53.28
C GLY A 36 1.65 -36.61 -53.45
N LEU A 37 1.68 -37.09 -54.70
CA LEU A 37 1.72 -38.51 -55.02
C LEU A 37 3.10 -39.02 -54.65
N ARG A 38 3.16 -39.99 -53.74
CA ARG A 38 4.41 -40.68 -53.41
C ARG A 38 4.48 -41.92 -54.28
N GLU A 39 5.57 -42.05 -55.03
CA GLU A 39 5.89 -43.24 -55.79
C GLU A 39 7.09 -43.93 -55.16
N PHE A 40 7.09 -45.25 -55.16
CA PHE A 40 8.23 -46.06 -54.77
C PHE A 40 8.46 -47.12 -55.84
N ASP A 41 9.65 -47.12 -56.43
CA ASP A 41 10.05 -48.07 -57.47
C ASP A 41 9.07 -48.13 -58.67
N GLY A 42 8.51 -46.98 -59.05
CA GLY A 42 7.52 -46.87 -60.14
C GLY A 42 6.09 -47.27 -59.77
N TYR A 43 5.81 -47.58 -58.49
CA TYR A 43 4.47 -47.88 -57.99
C TYR A 43 3.88 -46.74 -57.16
N GLU A 44 2.60 -46.45 -57.36
CA GLU A 44 1.85 -45.49 -56.54
C GLU A 44 1.65 -46.01 -55.11
N ILE A 45 1.95 -45.16 -54.11
CA ILE A 45 1.77 -45.51 -52.71
C ILE A 45 0.38 -45.06 -52.23
N ILE A 46 -0.39 -46.01 -51.71
CA ILE A 46 -1.61 -45.71 -50.94
C ILE A 46 -1.20 -45.42 -49.50
N PRO A 47 -1.47 -44.22 -48.97
CA PRO A 47 -1.12 -43.90 -47.59
C PRO A 47 -1.99 -44.69 -46.61
N THR A 48 -1.36 -45.07 -45.51
CA THR A 48 -1.96 -45.92 -44.49
C THR A 48 -2.42 -45.12 -43.27
N VAL A 49 -3.43 -45.62 -42.58
CA VAL A 49 -3.84 -45.17 -41.25
C VAL A 49 -3.85 -46.35 -40.29
N SER A 50 -3.54 -46.10 -39.02
CA SER A 50 -3.58 -47.13 -37.98
C SER A 50 -5.01 -47.63 -37.80
N SER A 51 -5.19 -48.93 -37.62
CA SER A 51 -6.50 -49.53 -37.43
C SER A 51 -7.09 -49.28 -36.04
N GLY A 52 -8.42 -49.35 -35.93
CA GLY A 52 -9.14 -48.98 -34.71
C GLY A 52 -8.67 -49.72 -33.45
N LEU A 53 -8.38 -51.02 -33.53
CA LEU A 53 -7.90 -51.80 -32.38
C LEU A 53 -6.49 -51.40 -31.94
N ALA A 54 -5.58 -51.18 -32.89
CA ALA A 54 -4.23 -50.71 -32.58
C ALA A 54 -4.25 -49.32 -31.91
N GLN A 55 -5.12 -48.43 -32.39
CA GLN A 55 -5.32 -47.12 -31.77
C GLN A 55 -5.90 -47.21 -30.35
N ILE A 56 -6.80 -48.16 -30.09
CA ILE A 56 -7.37 -48.38 -28.74
C ILE A 56 -6.29 -48.88 -27.78
N GLN A 57 -5.49 -49.86 -28.19
CA GLN A 57 -4.38 -50.36 -27.36
C GLN A 57 -3.40 -49.25 -27.03
N GLN A 58 -3.02 -48.45 -28.02
CA GLN A 58 -2.10 -47.33 -27.81
C GLN A 58 -2.69 -46.29 -26.85
N ARG A 59 -3.96 -45.90 -27.01
CA ARG A 59 -4.63 -44.97 -26.09
C ARG A 59 -4.75 -45.53 -24.68
N LEU A 60 -4.96 -46.84 -24.54
CA LEU A 60 -5.01 -47.48 -23.22
C LEU A 60 -3.65 -47.41 -22.53
N VAL A 61 -2.56 -47.74 -23.24
CA VAL A 61 -1.19 -47.62 -22.72
C VAL A 61 -0.86 -46.17 -22.36
N GLU A 62 -1.15 -45.21 -23.25
CA GLU A 62 -0.92 -43.79 -22.97
C GLU A 62 -1.73 -43.29 -21.75
N THR A 63 -2.95 -43.81 -21.56
CA THR A 63 -3.78 -43.45 -20.40
C THR A 63 -3.21 -44.07 -19.12
N LEU A 64 -2.78 -45.32 -19.17
CA LEU A 64 -2.13 -46.00 -18.05
C LEU A 64 -0.82 -45.27 -17.67
N ASP A 65 -0.01 -44.89 -18.66
CA ASP A 65 1.20 -44.12 -18.45
C ASP A 65 0.91 -42.74 -17.85
N LYS A 66 -0.13 -42.04 -18.31
CA LYS A 66 -0.55 -40.76 -17.72
C LYS A 66 -1.03 -40.92 -16.28
N ILE A 67 -1.78 -41.97 -15.98
CA ILE A 67 -2.26 -42.27 -14.61
C ILE A 67 -1.07 -42.57 -13.70
N ASN A 68 -0.12 -43.40 -14.17
CA ASN A 68 1.07 -43.77 -13.41
C ASN A 68 2.01 -42.58 -13.18
N ASN A 69 2.07 -41.65 -14.14
CA ASN A 69 2.92 -40.46 -14.07
C ASN A 69 2.17 -39.21 -13.58
N LEU A 70 1.01 -39.36 -12.93
CA LEU A 70 0.33 -38.21 -12.33
C LEU A 70 1.23 -37.57 -11.28
N PRO A 71 1.53 -36.25 -11.37
CA PRO A 71 2.39 -35.58 -10.42
C PRO A 71 1.63 -35.29 -9.12
N LEU A 72 1.35 -36.34 -8.35
CA LEU A 72 0.62 -36.24 -7.07
C LEU A 72 1.45 -35.53 -6.00
N ASN A 73 2.76 -35.74 -5.99
CA ASN A 73 3.67 -35.14 -5.01
C ASN A 73 3.63 -33.61 -4.99
N PRO A 74 3.80 -32.88 -6.11
CA PRO A 74 3.73 -31.42 -6.10
C PRO A 74 2.32 -30.89 -5.74
N MET A 75 1.25 -31.63 -6.07
CA MET A 75 -0.10 -31.25 -5.65
C MET A 75 -0.28 -31.34 -4.14
N ILE A 76 0.19 -32.43 -3.52
CA ILE A 76 0.15 -32.61 -2.06
C ILE A 76 1.02 -31.55 -1.38
N GLU A 77 2.18 -31.25 -1.92
CA GLU A 77 3.08 -30.22 -1.39
C GLU A 77 2.44 -28.82 -1.45
N GLN A 78 1.86 -28.43 -2.59
CA GLN A 78 1.14 -27.16 -2.72
C GLN A 78 -0.08 -27.09 -1.81
N ALA A 79 -0.86 -28.16 -1.68
CA ALA A 79 -2.00 -28.22 -0.78
C ALA A 79 -1.55 -28.06 0.68
N THR A 80 -0.49 -28.76 1.08
CA THR A 80 0.10 -28.69 2.42
C THR A 80 0.63 -27.28 2.72
N ASN A 81 1.34 -26.67 1.76
CA ASN A 81 1.84 -25.31 1.89
C ASN A 81 0.71 -24.28 2.02
N THR A 82 -0.34 -24.42 1.21
CA THR A 82 -1.53 -23.56 1.27
C THR A 82 -2.24 -23.68 2.63
N LEU A 83 -2.41 -24.91 3.14
CA LEU A 83 -3.00 -25.14 4.46
C LEU A 83 -2.13 -24.53 5.57
N SER A 84 -0.80 -24.70 5.50
CA SER A 84 0.14 -24.11 6.45
C SER A 84 0.08 -22.58 6.45
N GLU A 85 0.07 -21.95 5.27
CA GLU A 85 -0.07 -20.48 5.15
C GLU A 85 -1.43 -19.98 5.66
N SER A 86 -2.51 -20.71 5.37
CA SER A 86 -3.83 -20.42 5.92
C SER A 86 -3.82 -20.47 7.45
N GLN A 87 -3.21 -21.50 8.04
CA GLN A 87 -3.09 -21.63 9.49
C GLN A 87 -2.25 -20.50 10.10
N ARG A 88 -1.14 -20.10 9.45
CA ARG A 88 -0.31 -18.96 9.87
C ARG A 88 -1.10 -17.66 9.83
N THR A 89 -1.87 -17.44 8.77
CA THR A 89 -2.73 -16.27 8.60
C THR A 89 -3.79 -16.22 9.70
N MET A 90 -4.48 -17.32 9.98
CA MET A 90 -5.48 -17.40 11.04
C MET A 90 -4.87 -17.09 12.42
N ARG A 91 -3.68 -17.60 12.74
CA ARG A 91 -2.98 -17.29 14.01
C ARG A 91 -2.61 -15.81 14.11
N ARG A 92 -2.11 -15.21 13.02
CA ARG A 92 -1.81 -13.77 12.97
C ARG A 92 -3.07 -12.93 13.16
N LEU A 93 -4.17 -13.29 12.49
CA LEU A 93 -5.46 -12.63 12.66
C LEU A 93 -5.92 -12.71 14.11
N GLN A 94 -5.85 -13.89 14.73
CA GLN A 94 -6.21 -14.06 16.13
C GLN A 94 -5.36 -13.19 17.07
N THR A 95 -4.04 -13.16 16.87
CA THR A 95 -3.14 -12.29 17.65
C THR A 95 -3.45 -10.81 17.46
N THR A 96 -3.74 -10.39 16.23
CA THR A 96 -4.14 -9.00 15.92
C THR A 96 -5.45 -8.65 16.60
N LEU A 97 -6.45 -9.54 16.56
CA LEU A 97 -7.73 -9.36 17.22
C LEU A 97 -7.57 -9.30 18.75
N ASP A 98 -6.72 -10.15 19.33
CA ASP A 98 -6.43 -10.14 20.76
C ASP A 98 -5.74 -8.83 21.18
N ASN A 99 -4.80 -8.33 20.39
CA ASN A 99 -4.14 -7.05 20.64
C ASN A 99 -5.11 -5.86 20.48
N MET A 100 -5.96 -5.88 19.45
CA MET A 100 -7.03 -4.90 19.26
C MET A 100 -7.99 -4.90 20.46
N ASN A 101 -8.39 -6.07 20.96
CA ASN A 101 -9.22 -6.19 22.15
C ASN A 101 -8.51 -5.62 23.38
N LYS A 102 -7.23 -5.93 23.59
CA LYS A 102 -6.46 -5.35 24.71
C LYS A 102 -6.37 -3.82 24.65
N ILE A 103 -6.19 -3.25 23.46
CA ILE A 103 -6.13 -1.79 23.28
C ILE A 103 -7.52 -1.18 23.52
N THR A 104 -8.56 -1.75 22.92
CA THR A 104 -9.93 -1.25 23.03
C THR A 104 -10.47 -1.38 24.46
N SER A 105 -10.13 -2.46 25.14
CA SER A 105 -10.48 -2.70 26.54
C SER A 105 -9.51 -2.04 27.54
N SER A 106 -8.48 -1.34 27.07
CA SER A 106 -7.56 -0.64 27.96
C SER A 106 -8.28 0.51 28.65
N GLN A 107 -8.00 0.66 29.95
CA GLN A 107 -8.55 1.73 30.78
C GLN A 107 -8.29 3.12 30.15
N SER A 108 -7.11 3.30 29.55
CA SER A 108 -6.70 4.53 28.87
C SER A 108 -7.58 4.86 27.65
N MET A 109 -7.98 3.86 26.84
CA MET A 109 -8.85 4.11 25.69
C MET A 109 -10.29 4.42 26.10
N GLN A 110 -10.75 3.86 27.22
CA GLN A 110 -12.06 4.17 27.80
C GLN A 110 -12.10 5.57 28.45
N GLN A 111 -10.97 6.02 29.01
CA GLN A 111 -10.84 7.34 29.66
C GLN A 111 -10.54 8.47 28.68
N LEU A 112 -9.95 8.16 27.51
CA LEU A 112 -9.57 9.14 26.49
C LEU A 112 -10.69 10.14 26.13
N PRO A 113 -11.96 9.73 25.90
CA PRO A 113 -13.03 10.67 25.58
C PRO A 113 -13.37 11.61 26.74
N ALA A 114 -13.34 11.10 27.97
CA ALA A 114 -13.65 11.86 29.18
C ALA A 114 -12.52 12.88 29.49
N ASP A 115 -11.27 12.46 29.33
CA ASP A 115 -10.10 13.33 29.48
C ASP A 115 -10.12 14.42 28.42
N MET A 116 -10.38 14.08 27.16
CA MET A 116 -10.51 15.05 26.07
C MET A 116 -11.64 16.06 26.33
N GLN A 117 -12.80 15.61 26.82
CA GLN A 117 -13.90 16.52 27.19
C GLN A 117 -13.51 17.45 28.36
N THR A 118 -12.70 16.96 29.28
CA THR A 118 -12.20 17.76 30.41
C THR A 118 -11.18 18.80 29.94
N THR A 119 -10.20 18.40 29.13
CA THR A 119 -9.24 19.31 28.50
C THR A 119 -9.94 20.37 27.65
N LEU A 120 -10.94 20.00 26.84
CA LEU A 120 -11.69 20.98 26.03
C LEU A 120 -12.46 21.98 26.90
N ARG A 121 -13.02 21.55 28.03
CA ARG A 121 -13.69 22.45 28.98
C ARG A 121 -12.72 23.38 29.69
N GLU A 122 -11.56 22.87 30.10
CA GLU A 122 -10.50 23.67 30.71
C GLU A 122 -9.91 24.67 29.73
N LEU A 123 -9.66 24.26 28.48
CA LEU A 123 -9.21 25.14 27.41
C LEU A 123 -10.25 26.25 27.17
N ASN A 124 -11.54 25.92 27.11
CA ASN A 124 -12.61 26.90 26.95
C ASN A 124 -12.65 27.90 28.12
N ARG A 125 -12.58 27.42 29.37
CA ARG A 125 -12.50 28.29 30.57
C ARG A 125 -11.25 29.18 30.56
N SER A 126 -10.12 28.63 30.17
CA SER A 126 -8.87 29.38 30.08
C SER A 126 -9.00 30.48 29.02
N MET A 127 -9.55 30.16 27.84
CA MET A 127 -9.83 31.16 26.81
C MET A 127 -10.80 32.25 27.29
N GLN A 128 -11.85 31.90 28.03
CA GLN A 128 -12.78 32.86 28.63
C GLN A 128 -12.09 33.80 29.63
N GLY A 129 -11.11 33.29 30.39
CA GLY A 129 -10.30 34.08 31.31
C GLY A 129 -9.40 35.13 30.63
N PHE A 130 -9.14 35.02 29.33
CA PHE A 130 -8.34 35.95 28.54
C PHE A 130 -9.15 36.78 27.53
N GLN A 131 -10.48 36.61 27.49
CA GLN A 131 -11.34 37.39 26.60
C GLN A 131 -11.46 38.87 27.03
N PRO A 132 -11.68 39.81 26.10
CA PRO A 132 -11.91 41.22 26.41
C PRO A 132 -13.08 41.39 27.39
N GLY A 133 -12.82 42.02 28.55
CA GLY A 133 -13.79 42.18 29.64
C GLY A 133 -13.64 41.19 30.81
N SER A 134 -12.77 40.18 30.69
CA SER A 134 -12.42 39.28 31.80
C SER A 134 -11.55 39.96 32.87
N ALA A 135 -11.60 39.47 34.10
CA ALA A 135 -10.84 40.05 35.22
C ALA A 135 -9.32 40.02 35.00
N ALA A 136 -8.79 38.97 34.37
CA ALA A 136 -7.36 38.86 34.07
C ALA A 136 -6.95 39.79 32.93
N TYR A 137 -7.77 39.92 31.87
CA TYR A 137 -7.54 40.89 30.80
C TYR A 137 -7.54 42.33 31.33
N ASN A 138 -8.55 42.70 32.14
CA ASN A 138 -8.65 44.03 32.73
C ASN A 138 -7.46 44.35 33.65
N LYS A 139 -7.00 43.35 34.43
CA LYS A 139 -5.82 43.51 35.28
C LYS A 139 -4.53 43.67 34.46
N MET A 140 -4.36 42.87 33.41
CA MET A 140 -3.23 43.00 32.49
C MET A 140 -3.18 44.37 31.82
N VAL A 141 -4.33 44.89 31.35
CA VAL A 141 -4.42 46.24 30.78
C VAL A 141 -4.10 47.31 31.82
N ALA A 142 -4.61 47.17 33.05
CA ALA A 142 -4.32 48.10 34.13
C ALA A 142 -2.82 48.09 34.53
N ASP A 143 -2.20 46.91 34.55
CA ASP A 143 -0.77 46.76 34.84
C ASP A 143 0.09 47.37 33.72
N MET A 144 -0.30 47.22 32.45
CA MET A 144 0.35 47.91 31.32
C MET A 144 0.25 49.43 31.43
N GLN A 145 -0.91 49.97 31.82
CA GLN A 145 -1.09 51.40 32.03
C GLN A 145 -0.23 51.94 33.17
N ARG A 146 -0.07 51.17 34.26
CA ARG A 146 0.83 51.50 35.37
C ARG A 146 2.29 51.44 34.97
N LEU A 147 2.68 50.42 34.20
CA LEU A 147 4.04 50.33 33.65
C LEU A 147 4.35 51.57 32.80
N ASP A 148 3.43 51.94 31.91
CA ASP A 148 3.52 53.14 31.09
C ASP A 148 3.66 54.41 31.93
N GLN A 149 2.93 54.51 33.05
CA GLN A 149 3.04 55.61 34.00
C GLN A 149 4.44 55.67 34.64
N VAL A 150 4.93 54.54 35.14
CA VAL A 150 6.24 54.42 35.78
C VAL A 150 7.34 54.74 34.76
N LEU A 151 7.24 54.26 33.52
CA LEU A 151 8.21 54.58 32.47
C LEU A 151 8.24 56.08 32.17
N ARG A 152 7.08 56.76 32.14
CA ARG A 152 7.00 58.22 31.99
C ARG A 152 7.58 58.98 33.18
N GLU A 153 7.38 58.50 34.40
CA GLU A 153 7.94 59.09 35.63
C GLU A 153 9.45 58.89 35.74
N LEU A 154 9.97 57.80 35.17
CA LEU A 154 11.40 57.54 35.09
C LEU A 154 12.10 58.32 33.96
N GLN A 155 11.39 58.80 32.93
CA GLN A 155 11.98 59.63 31.87
C GLN A 155 12.77 60.85 32.38
N PRO A 156 12.24 61.72 33.26
CA PRO A 156 13.00 62.84 33.79
C PRO A 156 14.21 62.38 34.60
N VAL A 157 14.10 61.31 35.39
CA VAL A 157 15.23 60.78 36.17
C VAL A 157 16.33 60.25 35.23
N LEU A 158 15.97 59.52 34.18
CA LEU A 158 16.90 59.07 33.14
C LEU A 158 17.54 60.27 32.41
N LYS A 159 16.80 61.35 32.17
CA LYS A 159 17.31 62.58 31.56
C LYS A 159 18.29 63.31 32.49
N THR A 160 17.98 63.42 33.78
CA THR A 160 18.88 64.03 34.78
C THR A 160 20.10 63.17 35.05
N LEU A 161 19.97 61.84 35.01
CA LEU A 161 21.12 60.92 35.12
C LEU A 161 22.04 61.07 33.90
N ASN A 162 21.47 61.20 32.69
CA ASN A 162 22.23 61.47 31.47
C ASN A 162 22.94 62.83 31.57
N GLU A 163 22.26 63.88 32.05
CA GLU A 163 22.83 65.23 32.21
C GLU A 163 23.91 65.30 33.32
N LYS A 164 23.70 64.68 34.49
CA LYS A 164 24.70 64.63 35.58
C LYS A 164 25.86 63.66 35.29
N SER A 165 25.62 62.55 34.60
CA SER A 165 26.68 61.64 34.15
C SER A 165 27.61 62.36 33.16
N ASN A 166 27.06 63.18 32.27
CA ASN A 166 27.85 64.01 31.36
C ASN A 166 28.66 65.09 32.11
N ALA A 167 28.20 65.53 33.28
CA ALA A 167 28.91 66.50 34.13
C ALA A 167 30.05 65.88 34.98
N LEU A 168 30.06 64.55 35.16
CA LEU A 168 31.13 63.84 35.87
C LEU A 168 32.26 63.38 34.94
N VAL A 169 32.08 63.46 33.61
CA VAL A 169 33.10 63.04 32.63
C VAL A 169 33.65 64.22 31.81
N PHE A 170 33.02 65.39 31.82
CA PHE A 170 33.54 66.56 31.10
C PHE A 170 33.40 67.85 31.91
N GLU A 171 34.54 68.50 32.18
CA GLU A 171 34.63 69.86 32.75
C GLU A 171 33.60 70.80 32.10
N ALA A 172 32.75 71.41 32.93
CA ALA A 172 31.76 72.38 32.50
C ALA A 172 32.45 73.62 31.92
N LYS A 173 32.26 73.89 30.62
CA LYS A 173 32.54 75.22 30.06
C LYS A 173 31.46 76.20 30.53
N ASP A 174 31.91 77.30 31.13
CA ASP A 174 31.10 78.40 31.65
C ASP A 174 30.02 78.88 30.67
N LYS A 175 28.75 78.78 31.07
CA LYS A 175 27.67 79.57 30.46
C LYS A 175 27.62 80.93 31.17
N LYS A 176 27.83 82.02 30.41
CA LYS A 176 27.69 83.40 30.89
C LYS A 176 26.27 83.68 31.37
N ASP A 177 26.18 84.27 32.57
CA ASP A 177 24.96 84.71 33.23
C ASP A 177 24.33 85.90 32.46
N PRO A 178 23.01 85.92 32.19
CA PRO A 178 22.38 87.00 31.43
C PRO A 178 22.15 88.26 32.28
N GLU A 179 22.64 89.41 31.81
CA GLU A 179 22.46 90.70 32.47
C GLU A 179 21.03 91.28 32.26
N PRO A 180 20.41 91.85 33.31
CA PRO A 180 19.09 92.47 33.21
C PRO A 180 19.13 93.81 32.48
N LYS A 181 18.27 93.99 31.47
CA LYS A 181 18.08 95.27 30.76
C LYS A 181 17.22 96.23 31.59
N ARG A 182 17.75 97.42 31.86
CA ARG A 182 17.11 98.51 32.59
C ARG A 182 15.95 99.13 31.78
N ALA A 183 14.83 99.40 32.45
CA ALA A 183 13.67 100.12 31.91
C ALA A 183 14.00 101.59 31.62
N LYS A 184 13.51 102.13 30.49
CA LYS A 184 13.51 103.57 30.19
C LYS A 184 12.12 104.15 30.47
N GLN A 185 12.09 105.34 31.08
CA GLN A 185 10.93 106.22 31.20
C GLN A 185 10.50 106.73 29.82
#